data_AF-A0A0R1NBY0-F1
#
_entry.id   AF-A0A0R1NBY0-F1
#
_cell.length_a   1.000
_cell.length_b   1.000
_cell.length_c   1.000
_cell.angle_alpha   90.00
_cell.angle_beta   90.00
_cell.angle_gamma   90.00
#
_symmetry.space_group_name_H-M   'P 1'
#
loop_
_entity.id
_entity.type
_entity.pdbx_description
1 polymer ?
#
loop_
_entity_poly.entity_id
_entity_poly.type
_entity_poly.pdbx_seq_one_letter_code
_entity_poly.pdbx_strand_id
1 'polypeptide(L)'
;MLYFLGNELPEGTDTFVPQSIDLALILQKYQTAATVLTMNYDRLLKRTPVNGAAQQLVRNVWDELQQVGQLSKRVLTFRDLHLGRQQDWQINMATQEYHRDGQRLAVVHTIIDSPQLDYVDYYAPGDIVRKRDFYDRRGFKSVSQYLNTVGDVQQEIYWDVHGAAVLEQYFTPVPHHVARGGMVILPALAGREVVCTDMAHAMGVLLSDMITRDGHLAQSTVVAQDTPVVLHALAAMTTPRRLVFAHHSSLLHRTQTDSLWDHMQTLLHDFSGVIVPDAVIATRWAARTGEQLMVAQFPYHAEFPTGEIPPLVKRPHGTVLAYLGEDDQGAGLRVLMNLFTTLRQQVAGIRLTIYQPHLASTPVVTPANEQVGSVQFLTAPQQWQAALTTNQIFVTVDPYPAPAFMISALAYGLGIVAATDHPDAVNPFIRRGENGTVVAAGQNTLMTRAIQDLLHHKKSLNTAQKTSQTIAQQYTEDALVRQWQNLGGGDQNEDQES
;
A
#
# COMPACT_ATOMS: atom_id res chain seq x y z
N MET A 1 -19.52 -9.21 -3.31
CA MET A 1 -18.79 -7.94 -3.63
C MET A 1 -17.62 -7.79 -2.67
N LEU A 2 -16.47 -7.30 -3.14
CA LEU A 2 -15.28 -7.08 -2.29
C LEU A 2 -15.16 -5.62 -1.88
N TYR A 3 -14.85 -5.38 -0.61
CA TYR A 3 -14.48 -4.07 -0.09
C TYR A 3 -13.10 -4.14 0.56
N PHE A 4 -12.16 -3.31 0.13
CA PHE A 4 -10.84 -3.20 0.73
C PHE A 4 -10.80 -2.02 1.68
N LEU A 5 -10.56 -2.25 2.97
CA LEU A 5 -10.58 -1.21 4.00
C LEU A 5 -9.16 -0.86 4.45
N GLY A 6 -8.76 0.39 4.30
CA GLY A 6 -7.43 0.85 4.70
C GLY A 6 -7.36 2.27 5.24
N ASN A 7 -6.23 2.57 5.85
CA ASN A 7 -5.83 3.84 6.42
C ASN A 7 -4.33 4.08 6.12
N GLU A 8 -4.05 5.18 5.43
CA GLU A 8 -2.71 5.56 5.02
C GLU A 8 -2.12 6.53 6.05
N LEU A 9 -0.93 6.22 6.54
CA LEU A 9 -0.23 7.13 7.45
C LEU A 9 0.48 8.22 6.63
N PRO A 10 0.45 9.51 7.07
CA PRO A 10 1.08 10.63 6.35
C PRO A 10 2.57 10.45 6.00
N GLU A 11 3.28 9.59 6.72
CA GLU A 11 4.72 9.33 6.59
C GLU A 11 5.02 7.89 6.14
N GLY A 12 3.99 7.10 5.77
CA GLY A 12 4.11 5.66 5.65
C GLY A 12 4.60 5.14 4.29
N THR A 13 5.41 4.09 4.34
CA THR A 13 5.72 3.15 3.23
C THR A 13 4.63 2.08 3.06
N ASP A 14 3.43 2.31 3.62
CA ASP A 14 2.34 1.33 3.58
C ASP A 14 1.77 1.22 2.17
N THR A 15 1.73 0.00 1.66
CA THR A 15 1.33 -0.28 0.28
C THR A 15 -0.07 -0.88 0.17
N PHE A 16 -0.78 -1.13 1.28
CA PHE A 16 -2.08 -1.82 1.26
C PHE A 16 -3.12 -1.07 0.42
N VAL A 17 -3.29 0.23 0.62
CA VAL A 17 -4.28 1.03 -0.14
C VAL A 17 -3.89 1.10 -1.63
N PRO A 18 -2.66 1.49 -2.01
CA PRO A 18 -2.23 1.42 -3.41
C PRO A 18 -2.43 0.05 -4.07
N GLN A 19 -2.01 -1.04 -3.41
CA GLN A 19 -2.16 -2.40 -3.93
C GLN A 19 -3.63 -2.83 -4.06
N SER A 20 -4.49 -2.39 -3.14
CA SER A 20 -5.93 -2.62 -3.20
C SER A 20 -6.57 -1.91 -4.40
N ILE A 21 -6.07 -0.73 -4.77
CA ILE A 21 -6.53 0.00 -5.95
C ILE A 21 -6.15 -0.75 -7.21
N ASP A 22 -4.89 -1.19 -7.32
CA ASP A 22 -4.42 -1.97 -8.47
C ASP A 22 -5.22 -3.28 -8.61
N LEU A 23 -5.48 -3.94 -7.48
CA LEU A 23 -6.29 -5.15 -7.46
C LEU A 23 -7.73 -4.87 -7.91
N ALA A 24 -8.36 -3.80 -7.40
CA ALA A 24 -9.71 -3.43 -7.79
C ALA A 24 -9.80 -3.12 -9.30
N LEU A 25 -8.79 -2.47 -9.88
CA LEU A 25 -8.70 -2.23 -11.32
C LEU A 25 -8.60 -3.55 -12.09
N ILE A 26 -7.78 -4.50 -11.63
CA ILE A 26 -7.69 -5.83 -12.26
C ILE A 26 -9.04 -6.55 -12.14
N LEU A 27 -9.62 -6.64 -10.95
CA LEU A 27 -10.92 -7.29 -10.71
C LEU A 27 -12.03 -6.71 -11.59
N GLN A 28 -12.03 -5.39 -11.83
CA GLN A 28 -12.97 -4.73 -12.73
C GLN A 28 -12.85 -5.25 -14.18
N LYS A 29 -11.64 -5.49 -14.70
CA LYS A 29 -11.44 -6.10 -16.03
C LYS A 29 -12.09 -7.48 -16.13
N TYR A 30 -12.16 -8.20 -15.01
CA TYR A 30 -12.75 -9.54 -14.88
C TYR A 30 -14.18 -9.52 -14.32
N GLN A 31 -14.88 -8.39 -14.43
CA GLN A 31 -16.27 -8.24 -14.00
C GLN A 31 -16.53 -8.61 -12.53
N THR A 32 -15.50 -8.51 -11.69
CA THR A 32 -15.60 -8.76 -10.25
C THR A 32 -15.72 -7.43 -9.52
N ALA A 33 -16.86 -7.18 -8.90
CA ALA A 33 -17.13 -5.92 -8.21
C ALA A 33 -16.23 -5.77 -6.97
N ALA A 34 -15.44 -4.70 -6.95
CA ALA A 34 -14.53 -4.34 -5.87
C ALA A 34 -14.56 -2.82 -5.61
N THR A 35 -14.43 -2.42 -4.35
CA THR A 35 -14.32 -1.02 -3.94
C THR A 35 -13.29 -0.87 -2.83
N VAL A 36 -12.49 0.18 -2.87
CA VAL A 36 -11.51 0.53 -1.84
C VAL A 36 -12.10 1.65 -0.98
N LEU A 37 -12.21 1.39 0.32
CA LEU A 37 -12.67 2.32 1.33
C LEU A 37 -11.48 2.83 2.13
N THR A 38 -11.29 4.14 2.18
CA THR A 38 -10.21 4.78 2.95
C THR A 38 -10.76 5.54 4.15
N MET A 39 -10.08 5.43 5.30
CA MET A 39 -10.48 6.08 6.56
C MET A 39 -9.72 7.38 6.87
N ASN A 40 -8.84 7.81 5.97
CA ASN A 40 -7.97 8.95 6.20
C ASN A 40 -8.77 10.27 6.16
N TYR A 41 -8.73 11.04 7.25
CA TYR A 41 -9.14 12.44 7.18
C TYR A 41 -8.01 13.27 6.55
N ASP A 42 -8.27 13.84 5.38
CA ASP A 42 -7.28 14.60 4.62
C ASP A 42 -7.86 15.82 3.91
N ARG A 43 -8.04 16.90 4.68
CA ARG A 43 -8.52 18.18 4.17
C ARG A 43 -7.59 18.85 3.14
N LEU A 44 -6.34 18.39 3.02
CA LEU A 44 -5.32 18.99 2.15
C LEU A 44 -5.08 18.20 0.86
N LEU A 45 -5.70 17.03 0.70
CA LEU A 45 -5.58 16.14 -0.46
C LEU A 45 -4.12 15.73 -0.75
N LYS A 46 -3.40 15.34 0.29
CA LYS A 46 -2.02 14.83 0.22
C LYS A 46 -1.93 13.31 0.09
N ARG A 47 -2.99 12.56 0.44
CA ARG A 47 -3.04 11.09 0.46
C ARG A 47 -3.62 10.52 -0.84
N THR A 48 -3.30 9.25 -1.12
CA THR A 48 -3.39 8.56 -2.43
C THR A 48 -4.20 9.31 -3.50
N PRO A 49 -3.53 10.08 -4.39
CA PRO A 49 -4.20 10.73 -5.49
C PRO A 49 -4.66 9.69 -6.51
N VAL A 50 -5.97 9.53 -6.65
CA VAL A 50 -6.58 8.64 -7.64
C VAL A 50 -6.97 9.42 -8.89
N ASN A 51 -6.75 8.81 -10.06
CA ASN A 51 -7.13 9.39 -11.34
C ASN A 51 -7.72 8.30 -12.26
N GLY A 52 -8.37 8.74 -13.34
CA GLY A 52 -8.92 7.84 -14.35
C GLY A 52 -9.91 6.82 -13.76
N ALA A 53 -9.78 5.56 -14.18
CA ALA A 53 -10.67 4.48 -13.74
C ALA A 53 -10.61 4.21 -12.23
N ALA A 54 -9.46 4.45 -11.57
CA ALA A 54 -9.30 4.22 -10.14
C ALA A 54 -10.22 5.12 -9.30
N GLN A 55 -10.54 6.32 -9.79
CA GLN A 55 -11.37 7.28 -9.06
C GLN A 55 -12.77 6.74 -8.77
N GLN A 56 -13.31 5.88 -9.64
CA GLN A 56 -14.64 5.28 -9.44
C GLN A 56 -14.62 4.10 -8.46
N LEU A 57 -13.44 3.57 -8.17
CA LEU A 57 -13.25 2.40 -7.31
C LEU A 57 -12.88 2.77 -5.89
N VAL A 58 -12.55 4.04 -5.62
CA VAL A 58 -12.03 4.52 -4.34
C VAL A 58 -13.01 5.50 -3.73
N ARG A 59 -13.41 5.23 -2.48
CA ARG A 59 -14.30 6.09 -1.70
C ARG A 59 -13.66 6.37 -0.34
N ASN A 60 -13.66 7.63 0.05
CA ASN A 60 -13.16 8.06 1.36
C ASN A 60 -14.34 8.30 2.30
N VAL A 61 -14.28 7.75 3.52
CA VAL A 61 -15.37 7.84 4.50
C VAL A 61 -15.69 9.30 4.87
N TRP A 62 -14.68 10.17 4.94
CA TRP A 62 -14.87 11.59 5.28
C TRP A 62 -15.48 12.36 4.13
N ASP A 63 -15.07 12.08 2.89
CA ASP A 63 -15.65 12.72 1.71
C ASP A 63 -17.13 12.39 1.55
N GLU A 64 -17.51 11.15 1.85
CA GLU A 64 -18.91 10.70 1.86
C GLU A 64 -19.69 11.36 3.00
N LEU A 65 -19.14 11.32 4.22
CA LEU A 65 -19.76 11.92 5.40
C LEU A 65 -19.97 13.43 5.24
N GLN A 66 -18.99 14.13 4.70
CA GLN A 66 -19.03 15.59 4.48
C GLN A 66 -19.69 15.97 3.15
N GLN A 67 -20.18 15.00 2.38
CA GLN A 67 -20.88 15.20 1.11
C GLN A 67 -20.06 15.98 0.06
N VAL A 68 -18.75 15.74 0.03
CA VAL A 68 -17.82 16.48 -0.83
C VAL A 68 -18.14 16.34 -2.32
N GLY A 69 -18.74 15.21 -2.74
CA GLY A 69 -19.18 15.01 -4.12
C GLY A 69 -20.22 16.02 -4.62
N GLN A 70 -20.89 16.75 -3.73
CA GLN A 70 -21.87 17.80 -4.08
C GLN A 70 -21.24 19.19 -4.22
N LEU A 71 -19.95 19.33 -3.91
CA LEU A 71 -19.26 20.61 -3.90
C LEU A 71 -18.71 20.97 -5.28
N SER A 72 -19.03 22.17 -5.74
CA SER A 72 -18.26 22.83 -6.80
C SER A 72 -16.99 23.43 -6.19
N LYS A 73 -15.82 22.87 -6.55
CA LYS A 73 -14.53 23.29 -6.00
C LYS A 73 -14.31 24.79 -6.17
N ARG A 74 -13.92 25.47 -5.09
CA ARG A 74 -13.54 26.89 -5.09
C ARG A 74 -12.39 27.18 -4.14
N VAL A 75 -11.61 28.22 -4.43
CA VAL A 75 -10.57 28.70 -3.53
C VAL A 75 -11.21 29.67 -2.54
N LEU A 76 -11.24 29.30 -1.26
CA LEU A 76 -11.61 30.22 -0.19
C LEU A 76 -10.39 31.01 0.26
N THR A 77 -10.55 32.31 0.41
CA THR A 77 -9.56 33.27 0.89
C THR A 77 -10.11 33.99 2.11
N PHE A 78 -9.29 34.82 2.76
CA PHE A 78 -9.76 35.64 3.89
C PHE A 78 -10.94 36.56 3.52
N ARG A 79 -11.13 36.91 2.24
CA ARG A 79 -12.25 37.74 1.76
C ARG A 79 -13.59 37.02 1.81
N ASP A 80 -13.56 35.69 1.80
CA ASP A 80 -14.74 34.83 1.83
C ASP A 80 -15.21 34.54 3.27
N LEU A 81 -14.49 35.04 4.27
CA LEU A 81 -14.87 34.89 5.68
C LEU A 81 -15.98 35.88 6.04
N HIS A 82 -17.09 35.33 6.54
CA HIS A 82 -18.24 36.10 7.01
C HIS A 82 -18.27 36.13 8.55
N LEU A 83 -17.28 36.79 9.17
CA LEU A 83 -17.17 36.89 10.63
C LEU A 83 -18.15 37.88 11.27
N GLY A 84 -19.19 38.32 10.57
CA GLY A 84 -20.17 39.33 11.01
C GLY A 84 -20.28 40.49 10.01
N ARG A 85 -20.81 41.64 10.45
CA ARG A 85 -20.89 42.84 9.59
C ARG A 85 -19.51 43.45 9.45
N GLN A 86 -19.02 43.62 8.22
CA GLN A 86 -17.67 44.15 7.95
C GLN A 86 -17.38 45.49 8.63
N GLN A 87 -18.39 46.35 8.76
CA GLN A 87 -18.27 47.66 9.41
C GLN A 87 -17.89 47.59 10.90
N ASP A 88 -18.08 46.43 11.53
CA ASP A 88 -17.79 46.25 12.96
C ASP A 88 -16.35 45.77 13.21
N TRP A 89 -15.54 45.65 12.15
CA TRP A 89 -14.20 45.03 12.18
C TRP A 89 -13.11 46.02 11.77
N GLN A 90 -12.04 46.05 12.57
CA GLN A 90 -10.76 46.62 12.20
C GLN A 90 -9.87 45.47 11.68
N ILE A 91 -9.65 45.43 10.37
CA ILE A 91 -8.89 44.35 9.72
C ILE A 91 -7.46 44.81 9.46
N ASN A 92 -6.47 44.15 10.08
CA ASN A 92 -5.08 44.32 9.71
C ASN A 92 -4.74 43.38 8.55
N MET A 93 -4.68 43.93 7.35
CA MET A 93 -4.45 43.16 6.12
C MET A 93 -3.03 42.59 6.01
N ALA A 94 -2.04 43.18 6.71
CA ALA A 94 -0.67 42.71 6.68
C ALA A 94 -0.47 41.48 7.57
N THR A 95 -1.17 41.43 8.71
CA THR A 95 -1.11 40.31 9.67
C THR A 95 -2.31 39.38 9.57
N GLN A 96 -3.29 39.70 8.72
CA GLN A 96 -4.56 38.97 8.53
C GLN A 96 -5.38 38.81 9.83
N GLU A 97 -5.38 39.87 10.66
CA GLU A 97 -6.05 39.88 11.95
C GLU A 97 -7.35 40.68 11.93
N TYR A 98 -8.34 40.18 12.65
CA TYR A 98 -9.63 40.82 12.87
C TYR A 98 -9.71 41.33 14.31
N HIS A 99 -9.93 42.64 14.46
CA HIS A 99 -10.07 43.31 15.75
C HIS A 99 -11.45 43.96 15.88
N ARG A 100 -12.00 43.97 17.08
CA ARG A 100 -13.20 44.74 17.45
C ARG A 100 -12.97 45.37 18.82
N ASP A 101 -13.26 46.66 18.97
CA ASP A 101 -13.07 47.42 20.21
C ASP A 101 -11.65 47.30 20.82
N GLY A 102 -10.63 47.22 19.96
CA GLY A 102 -9.23 47.07 20.37
C GLY A 102 -8.82 45.66 20.81
N GLN A 103 -9.73 44.69 20.74
CA GLN A 103 -9.45 43.27 21.03
C GLN A 103 -9.28 42.47 19.73
N ARG A 104 -8.24 41.64 19.67
CA ARG A 104 -8.05 40.62 18.63
C ARG A 104 -9.07 39.50 18.82
N LEU A 105 -9.87 39.22 17.79
CA LEU A 105 -10.90 38.18 17.84
C LEU A 105 -10.66 37.05 16.85
N ALA A 106 -9.96 37.29 15.74
CA ALA A 106 -9.58 36.23 14.84
C ALA A 106 -8.25 36.47 14.11
N VAL A 107 -7.56 35.40 13.76
CA VAL A 107 -6.35 35.40 12.92
C VAL A 107 -6.52 34.36 11.82
N VAL A 108 -6.25 34.77 10.58
CA VAL A 108 -6.38 33.91 9.40
C VAL A 108 -5.02 33.34 9.03
N HIS A 109 -4.99 32.02 8.83
CA HIS A 109 -3.82 31.30 8.35
C HIS A 109 -4.11 30.73 6.97
N THR A 110 -3.15 30.88 6.06
CA THR A 110 -3.24 30.38 4.69
C THR A 110 -2.28 29.23 4.46
N ILE A 111 -2.58 28.41 3.46
CA ILE A 111 -1.68 27.32 3.04
C ILE A 111 -0.37 27.94 2.55
N ILE A 112 0.77 27.31 2.86
CA ILE A 112 2.09 27.74 2.39
C ILE A 112 2.05 27.94 0.86
N ASP A 113 2.59 29.08 0.41
CA ASP A 113 2.62 29.50 -1.00
C ASP A 113 1.24 29.62 -1.68
N SER A 114 0.17 29.83 -0.91
CA SER A 114 -1.19 30.01 -1.43
C SER A 114 -1.99 31.05 -0.64
N PRO A 115 -2.84 31.88 -1.29
CA PRO A 115 -3.79 32.74 -0.59
C PRO A 115 -4.99 31.97 -0.01
N GLN A 116 -5.03 30.66 -0.21
CA GLN A 116 -6.11 29.79 0.22
C GLN A 116 -6.12 29.62 1.75
N LEU A 117 -7.30 29.68 2.35
CA LEU A 117 -7.51 29.41 3.77
C LEU A 117 -7.00 28.02 4.16
N ASP A 118 -6.21 27.98 5.24
CA ASP A 118 -5.82 26.76 5.93
C ASP A 118 -6.69 26.58 7.19
N TYR A 119 -6.60 27.54 8.11
CA TYR A 119 -7.45 27.62 9.30
C TYR A 119 -7.61 29.06 9.80
N VAL A 120 -8.59 29.27 10.69
CA VAL A 120 -8.85 30.53 11.37
C VAL A 120 -8.90 30.29 12.88
N ASP A 121 -8.06 31.02 13.63
CA ASP A 121 -8.06 31.00 15.09
C ASP A 121 -8.97 32.10 15.63
N TYR A 122 -9.75 31.78 16.65
CA TYR A 122 -10.64 32.73 17.33
C TYR A 122 -10.23 32.90 18.79
N TYR A 123 -10.14 34.16 19.20
CA TYR A 123 -9.52 34.56 20.46
C TYR A 123 -10.57 35.07 21.45
N ALA A 124 -10.44 34.62 22.70
CA ALA A 124 -11.10 35.22 23.85
C ALA A 124 -10.23 36.34 24.46
N PRO A 125 -10.78 37.12 25.41
CA PRO A 125 -9.98 38.10 26.16
C PRO A 125 -8.72 37.45 26.77
N GLY A 126 -7.62 38.21 26.79
CA GLY A 126 -6.31 37.71 27.22
C GLY A 126 -5.51 36.98 26.14
N ASP A 127 -5.94 37.09 24.87
CA ASP A 127 -5.25 36.53 23.70
C ASP A 127 -5.15 35.00 23.71
N ILE A 128 -6.20 34.35 24.23
CA ILE A 128 -6.31 32.90 24.35
C ILE A 128 -7.17 32.37 23.21
N VAL A 129 -6.63 31.46 22.39
CA VAL A 129 -7.40 30.79 21.33
C VAL A 129 -8.42 29.86 21.97
N ARG A 130 -9.70 30.03 21.59
CA ARG A 130 -10.84 29.22 22.09
C ARG A 130 -11.48 28.35 21.03
N LYS A 131 -11.28 28.70 19.77
CA LYS A 131 -11.81 27.94 18.65
C LYS A 131 -10.86 28.03 17.48
N ARG A 132 -10.77 26.96 16.71
CA ARG A 132 -10.06 26.90 15.44
C ARG A 132 -10.96 26.30 14.37
N ASP A 133 -11.17 27.00 13.27
CA ASP A 133 -11.89 26.48 12.11
C ASP A 133 -10.90 26.08 11.02
N PHE A 134 -10.87 24.80 10.65
CA PHE A 134 -10.08 24.28 9.55
C PHE A 134 -10.89 24.25 8.26
N TYR A 135 -10.24 24.64 7.17
CA TYR A 135 -10.83 24.64 5.84
C TYR A 135 -10.22 23.52 5.00
N ASP A 136 -11.09 22.89 4.20
CA ASP A 136 -10.70 21.92 3.19
C ASP A 136 -10.23 22.64 1.92
N ARG A 137 -9.20 22.08 1.27
CA ARG A 137 -8.63 22.62 0.03
C ARG A 137 -9.65 22.69 -1.12
N ARG A 138 -10.78 22.01 -1.01
CA ARG A 138 -11.87 22.02 -1.99
C ARG A 138 -12.83 23.20 -1.80
N GLY A 139 -12.77 23.92 -0.68
CA GLY A 139 -13.42 25.23 -0.54
C GLY A 139 -14.62 25.28 0.40
N PHE A 140 -14.55 24.57 1.53
CA PHE A 140 -15.55 24.61 2.61
C PHE A 140 -14.89 24.52 3.99
N LYS A 141 -15.61 24.93 5.04
CA LYS A 141 -15.18 24.73 6.43
C LYS A 141 -15.39 23.28 6.79
N SER A 142 -14.33 22.56 7.12
CA SER A 142 -14.37 21.10 7.30
C SER A 142 -14.52 20.70 8.76
N VAL A 143 -13.75 21.34 9.65
CA VAL A 143 -13.73 21.03 11.10
C VAL A 143 -13.69 22.31 11.91
N SER A 144 -14.39 22.31 13.05
CA SER A 144 -14.20 23.27 14.13
C SER A 144 -13.67 22.56 15.37
N GLN A 145 -12.55 23.02 15.92
CA GLN A 145 -12.03 22.59 17.23
C GLN A 145 -12.39 23.64 18.29
N TYR A 146 -12.87 23.21 19.45
CA TYR A 146 -13.08 24.04 20.64
C TYR A 146 -12.02 23.73 21.67
N LEU A 147 -11.38 24.77 22.21
CA LEU A 147 -10.15 24.67 22.98
C LEU A 147 -10.36 25.18 24.42
N ASN A 148 -9.76 24.48 25.39
CA ASN A 148 -9.73 24.92 26.79
C ASN A 148 -8.78 26.13 26.97
N THR A 149 -8.61 26.60 28.22
CA THR A 149 -7.75 27.75 28.54
C THR A 149 -6.27 27.53 28.26
N VAL A 150 -5.83 26.27 28.21
CA VAL A 150 -4.41 25.90 28.02
C VAL A 150 -4.12 25.45 26.58
N GLY A 151 -5.12 25.47 25.70
CA GLY A 151 -4.99 25.13 24.28
C GLY A 151 -5.26 23.66 23.94
N ASP A 152 -5.76 22.83 24.87
CA ASP A 152 -6.16 21.46 24.53
C ASP A 152 -7.55 21.45 23.88
N VAL A 153 -7.73 20.55 22.90
CA VAL A 153 -9.02 20.30 22.26
C VAL A 153 -9.98 19.66 23.27
N GLN A 154 -11.18 20.22 23.39
CA GLN A 154 -12.29 19.69 24.19
C GLN A 154 -13.37 19.06 23.30
N GLN A 155 -13.58 19.61 22.12
CA GLN A 155 -14.57 19.13 21.17
C GLN A 155 -14.12 19.41 19.74
N GLU A 156 -14.43 18.49 18.83
CA GLU A 156 -14.38 18.69 17.39
C GLU A 156 -15.78 18.55 16.80
N ILE A 157 -16.12 19.41 15.85
CA ILE A 157 -17.33 19.31 15.02
C ILE A 157 -16.90 19.28 13.57
N TYR A 158 -17.26 18.22 12.86
CA TYR A 158 -17.05 18.03 11.43
C TYR A 158 -18.31 18.48 10.69
N TRP A 159 -18.11 19.23 9.62
CA TRP A 159 -19.18 19.86 8.85
C TRP A 159 -19.26 19.26 7.46
N ASP A 160 -20.47 19.11 6.92
CA ASP A 160 -20.63 18.89 5.49
C ASP A 160 -20.43 20.18 4.68
N VAL A 161 -20.43 20.04 3.36
CA VAL A 161 -20.27 21.17 2.43
C VAL A 161 -21.41 22.20 2.48
N HIS A 162 -22.54 21.85 3.11
CA HIS A 162 -23.68 22.74 3.34
C HIS A 162 -23.63 23.43 4.71
N GLY A 163 -22.66 23.07 5.56
CA GLY A 163 -22.46 23.62 6.89
C GLY A 163 -23.28 22.94 7.99
N ALA A 164 -23.85 21.76 7.74
CA ALA A 164 -24.49 20.95 8.77
C ALA A 164 -23.45 20.10 9.53
N ALA A 165 -23.64 19.93 10.84
CA ALA A 165 -22.77 19.07 11.64
C ALA A 165 -23.05 17.59 11.30
N VAL A 166 -22.00 16.86 10.94
CA VAL A 166 -22.09 15.45 10.54
C VAL A 166 -21.40 14.49 11.50
N LEU A 167 -20.45 14.99 12.29
CA LEU A 167 -19.80 14.24 13.36
C LEU A 167 -19.34 15.20 14.45
N GLU A 168 -19.55 14.84 15.71
CA GLU A 168 -19.01 15.53 16.86
C GLU A 168 -18.15 14.57 17.68
N GLN A 169 -16.96 14.98 18.09
CA GLN A 169 -16.08 14.20 18.95
C GLN A 169 -15.76 14.99 20.22
N TYR A 170 -15.89 14.35 21.37
CA TYR A 170 -15.57 14.93 22.67
C TYR A 170 -14.25 14.37 23.20
N PHE A 171 -13.46 15.23 23.85
CA PHE A 171 -12.12 14.89 24.33
C PHE A 171 -12.04 15.03 25.84
N THR A 172 -11.39 14.06 26.48
CA THR A 172 -11.10 14.09 27.91
C THR A 172 -9.69 14.61 28.14
N PRO A 173 -9.50 15.68 28.94
CA PRO A 173 -8.17 16.15 29.32
C PRO A 173 -7.39 15.06 30.06
N VAL A 174 -6.11 14.92 29.75
CA VAL A 174 -5.21 13.99 30.43
C VAL A 174 -4.01 14.78 30.95
N PRO A 175 -3.71 14.77 32.27
CA PRO A 175 -2.56 15.52 32.80
C PRO A 175 -1.26 15.13 32.09
N HIS A 176 -0.51 16.13 31.62
CA HIS A 176 0.78 15.98 30.92
C HIS A 176 0.75 15.19 29.60
N HIS A 177 -0.44 14.94 29.04
CA HIS A 177 -0.61 14.20 27.79
C HIS A 177 -1.60 14.92 26.86
N VAL A 178 -1.58 14.55 25.58
CA VAL A 178 -2.59 15.02 24.62
C VAL A 178 -3.96 14.53 25.07
N ALA A 179 -4.99 15.39 24.93
CA ALA A 179 -6.36 15.04 25.26
C ALA A 179 -6.78 13.75 24.55
N ARG A 180 -7.45 12.86 25.29
CA ARG A 180 -7.88 11.56 24.78
C ARG A 180 -9.24 11.70 24.13
N GLY A 181 -9.35 11.29 22.86
CA GLY A 181 -10.64 11.18 22.19
C GLY A 181 -11.55 10.20 22.92
N GLY A 182 -12.81 10.60 23.13
CA GLY A 182 -13.85 9.80 23.76
C GLY A 182 -15.08 9.73 22.86
N MET A 183 -16.26 9.91 23.46
CA MET A 183 -17.57 9.80 22.79
C MET A 183 -17.62 10.56 21.46
N VAL A 184 -18.24 9.91 20.47
CA VAL A 184 -18.53 10.48 19.15
C VAL A 184 -20.04 10.45 18.91
N ILE A 185 -20.59 11.54 18.37
CA ILE A 185 -22.00 11.63 17.96
C ILE A 185 -22.07 11.81 16.45
N LEU A 186 -22.91 11.03 15.78
CA LEU A 186 -23.30 11.20 14.39
C LEU A 186 -24.73 11.78 14.39
N PRO A 187 -24.93 13.10 14.26
CA PRO A 187 -26.20 13.76 14.60
C PRO A 187 -27.40 13.33 13.74
N ALA A 188 -27.17 12.88 12.51
CA ALA A 188 -28.24 12.61 11.55
C ALA A 188 -27.95 11.42 10.60
N LEU A 189 -27.15 10.44 11.03
CA LEU A 189 -26.86 9.26 10.19
C LEU A 189 -28.15 8.47 9.91
N ALA A 190 -28.50 8.33 8.63
CA ALA A 190 -29.74 7.70 8.19
C ALA A 190 -31.01 8.28 8.88
N GLY A 191 -31.01 9.58 9.16
CA GLY A 191 -32.15 10.29 9.77
C GLY A 191 -32.29 10.13 11.28
N ARG A 192 -31.27 9.60 11.97
CA ARG A 192 -31.25 9.47 13.43
C ARG A 192 -29.89 9.84 14.02
N GLU A 193 -29.89 10.21 15.29
CA GLU A 193 -28.67 10.38 16.07
C GLU A 193 -28.09 9.01 16.42
N VAL A 194 -26.78 8.85 16.26
CA VAL A 194 -26.04 7.66 16.69
C VAL A 194 -24.90 8.07 17.62
N VAL A 195 -24.88 7.51 18.82
CA VAL A 195 -23.83 7.74 19.82
C VAL A 195 -22.85 6.58 19.81
N CYS A 196 -21.58 6.88 19.60
CA CYS A 196 -20.47 5.95 19.55
C CYS A 196 -19.52 6.18 20.73
N THR A 197 -18.87 5.12 21.19
CA THR A 197 -17.95 5.15 22.34
C THR A 197 -16.66 5.91 22.04
N ASP A 198 -16.24 5.86 20.78
CA ASP A 198 -14.99 6.44 20.27
C ASP A 198 -15.06 6.58 18.75
N MET A 199 -13.98 7.13 18.17
CA MET A 199 -13.85 7.34 16.72
C MET A 199 -13.80 6.02 15.93
N ALA A 200 -13.20 4.96 16.45
CA ALA A 200 -13.12 3.70 15.72
C ALA A 200 -14.50 3.05 15.59
N HIS A 201 -15.31 3.08 16.66
CA HIS A 201 -16.71 2.68 16.62
C HIS A 201 -17.50 3.52 15.59
N ALA A 202 -17.34 4.85 15.61
CA ALA A 202 -18.00 5.72 14.63
C ALA A 202 -17.62 5.38 13.18
N MET A 203 -16.33 5.12 12.91
CA MET A 203 -15.87 4.70 11.58
C MET A 203 -16.50 3.37 11.16
N GLY A 204 -16.57 2.37 12.03
CA GLY A 204 -17.22 1.09 11.74
C GLY A 204 -18.70 1.23 11.40
N VAL A 205 -19.42 2.10 12.13
CA VAL A 205 -20.83 2.43 11.84
C VAL A 205 -20.98 3.11 10.48
N LEU A 206 -20.15 4.11 10.17
CA LEU A 206 -20.19 4.82 8.89
C LEU A 206 -19.87 3.91 7.71
N LEU A 207 -18.86 3.06 7.82
CA LEU A 207 -18.50 2.08 6.79
C LEU A 207 -19.64 1.08 6.56
N SER A 208 -20.31 0.64 7.62
CA SER A 208 -21.47 -0.25 7.52
C SER A 208 -22.66 0.42 6.82
N ASP A 209 -22.93 1.70 7.14
CA ASP A 209 -23.95 2.49 6.45
C ASP A 209 -23.63 2.67 4.96
N MET A 210 -22.38 2.97 4.62
CA MET A 210 -21.94 3.09 3.22
C MET A 210 -22.19 1.81 2.43
N ILE A 211 -21.79 0.65 2.95
CA ILE A 211 -22.01 -0.66 2.30
C ILE A 211 -23.50 -1.01 2.24
N THR A 212 -24.28 -0.61 3.25
CA THR A 212 -25.73 -0.81 3.27
C THR A 212 -26.42 -0.01 2.17
N ARG A 213 -26.02 1.26 1.97
CA ARG A 213 -26.55 2.12 0.90
C ARG A 213 -26.22 1.61 -0.51
N ASP A 214 -25.13 0.88 -0.67
CA ASP A 214 -24.80 0.22 -1.93
C ASP A 214 -25.70 -1.00 -2.21
N GLY A 215 -26.51 -1.46 -1.23
CA GLY A 215 -27.39 -2.63 -1.37
C GLY A 215 -26.66 -3.98 -1.28
N HIS A 216 -25.40 -3.98 -0.85
CA HIS A 216 -24.53 -5.16 -0.89
C HIS A 216 -24.23 -5.79 0.47
N LEU A 217 -24.82 -5.29 1.56
CA LEU A 217 -24.45 -5.70 2.92
C LEU A 217 -24.44 -7.21 3.12
N ALA A 218 -25.48 -7.94 2.72
CA ALA A 218 -25.56 -9.39 2.95
C ALA A 218 -24.57 -10.24 2.12
N GLN A 219 -23.97 -9.67 1.06
CA GLN A 219 -23.06 -10.37 0.14
C GLN A 219 -21.68 -9.69 0.07
N SER A 220 -21.37 -8.81 1.02
CA SER A 220 -20.11 -8.07 1.08
C SER A 220 -19.07 -8.86 1.87
N THR A 221 -17.89 -9.03 1.27
CA THR A 221 -16.68 -9.42 2.00
C THR A 221 -15.83 -8.18 2.16
N VAL A 222 -15.56 -7.79 3.41
CA VAL A 222 -14.62 -6.72 3.74
C VAL A 222 -13.26 -7.35 4.03
N VAL A 223 -12.22 -6.86 3.36
CA VAL A 223 -10.82 -7.24 3.55
C VAL A 223 -10.09 -6.02 4.08
N ALA A 224 -9.59 -6.10 5.30
CA ALA A 224 -9.06 -4.96 6.00
C ALA A 224 -7.55 -5.07 6.24
N GLN A 225 -6.88 -3.93 6.19
CA GLN A 225 -5.50 -3.74 6.61
C GLN A 225 -5.31 -4.08 8.10
N ASP A 226 -4.21 -4.73 8.48
CA ASP A 226 -3.91 -5.16 9.86
C ASP A 226 -3.33 -4.07 10.77
N THR A 227 -3.88 -2.84 10.72
CA THR A 227 -3.49 -1.76 11.64
C THR A 227 -4.50 -1.58 12.77
N PRO A 228 -4.09 -1.20 14.00
CA PRO A 228 -5.02 -1.09 15.14
C PRO A 228 -6.25 -0.22 14.86
N VAL A 229 -6.09 0.92 14.18
CA VAL A 229 -7.21 1.82 13.87
C VAL A 229 -8.21 1.18 12.91
N VAL A 230 -7.73 0.46 11.89
CA VAL A 230 -8.58 -0.25 10.92
C VAL A 230 -9.26 -1.44 11.57
N LEU A 231 -8.55 -2.22 12.38
CA LEU A 231 -9.08 -3.39 13.07
C LEU A 231 -10.19 -3.03 14.07
N HIS A 232 -10.01 -1.95 14.85
CA HIS A 232 -11.08 -1.48 15.75
C HIS A 232 -12.32 -1.01 14.98
N ALA A 233 -12.13 -0.33 13.83
CA ALA A 233 -13.25 0.05 12.98
C ALA A 233 -13.95 -1.19 12.39
N LEU A 234 -13.19 -2.16 11.88
CA LEU A 234 -13.70 -3.43 11.34
C LEU A 234 -14.51 -4.21 12.39
N ALA A 235 -14.02 -4.28 13.62
CA ALA A 235 -14.70 -4.95 14.72
C ALA A 235 -16.09 -4.33 15.02
N ALA A 236 -16.21 -3.01 14.85
CA ALA A 236 -17.46 -2.27 15.02
C ALA A 236 -18.41 -2.33 13.80
N MET A 237 -17.97 -2.89 12.66
CA MET A 237 -18.83 -3.03 11.47
C MET A 237 -19.88 -4.14 11.62
N THR A 238 -21.05 -3.95 11.02
CA THR A 238 -22.15 -4.93 10.95
C THR A 238 -22.20 -5.65 9.60
N THR A 239 -21.05 -6.06 9.07
CA THR A 239 -20.92 -6.78 7.78
C THR A 239 -20.82 -8.31 7.98
N PRO A 240 -21.26 -9.12 7.01
CA PRO A 240 -21.39 -10.58 7.18
C PRO A 240 -20.04 -11.32 7.13
N ARG A 241 -19.08 -10.87 6.31
CA ARG A 241 -17.75 -11.48 6.23
C ARG A 241 -16.66 -10.42 6.36
N ARG A 242 -15.89 -10.51 7.45
CA ARG A 242 -14.81 -9.58 7.81
C ARG A 242 -13.50 -10.35 7.83
N LEU A 243 -12.64 -10.09 6.86
CA LEU A 243 -11.33 -10.71 6.72
C LEU A 243 -10.25 -9.68 7.01
N VAL A 244 -9.14 -10.12 7.57
CA VAL A 244 -7.96 -9.27 7.78
C VAL A 244 -6.84 -9.73 6.85
N PHE A 245 -6.26 -8.80 6.11
CA PHE A 245 -5.06 -9.04 5.33
C PHE A 245 -3.83 -8.68 6.16
N ALA A 246 -3.02 -9.68 6.46
CA ALA A 246 -1.91 -9.56 7.39
C ALA A 246 -0.62 -9.11 6.66
N HIS A 247 -0.61 -7.91 6.06
CA HIS A 247 0.55 -7.42 5.29
C HIS A 247 1.67 -6.89 6.18
N HIS A 248 1.37 -6.27 7.33
CA HIS A 248 2.40 -5.86 8.31
C HIS A 248 2.83 -7.01 9.20
N SER A 249 1.92 -7.95 9.43
CA SER A 249 2.20 -9.23 10.10
C SER A 249 3.02 -10.19 9.22
N SER A 250 3.57 -9.72 8.09
CA SER A 250 4.37 -10.56 7.23
C SER A 250 5.58 -11.09 8.00
N LEU A 251 5.68 -12.41 8.03
CA LEU A 251 6.86 -13.16 8.46
C LEU A 251 8.13 -12.85 7.61
N LEU A 252 8.09 -11.80 6.78
CA LEU A 252 9.22 -11.21 6.07
C LEU A 252 10.04 -10.26 6.97
N HIS A 253 9.54 -9.88 8.15
CA HIS A 253 10.34 -9.20 9.16
C HIS A 253 11.14 -10.18 10.03
N ARG A 254 12.43 -10.32 9.64
CA ARG A 254 13.70 -10.59 10.36
C ARG A 254 13.78 -11.54 11.58
N THR A 255 12.71 -11.82 12.31
CA THR A 255 12.63 -12.81 13.41
C THR A 255 11.16 -13.16 13.69
N GLN A 256 10.81 -14.44 13.65
CA GLN A 256 9.53 -14.91 14.18
C GLN A 256 9.54 -14.78 15.71
N THR A 257 8.65 -13.99 16.28
CA THR A 257 8.47 -13.85 17.73
C THR A 257 7.12 -14.43 18.15
N ASP A 258 6.98 -14.87 19.40
CA ASP A 258 5.70 -15.37 19.91
C ASP A 258 4.59 -14.31 19.86
N SER A 259 4.95 -13.03 19.99
CA SER A 259 4.01 -11.90 19.86
C SER A 259 3.29 -11.81 18.51
N LEU A 260 3.94 -12.26 17.43
CA LEU A 260 3.31 -12.29 16.10
C LEU A 260 2.23 -13.37 16.04
N TRP A 261 2.52 -14.54 16.60
CA TRP A 261 1.57 -15.65 16.62
C TRP A 261 0.37 -15.33 17.51
N ASP A 262 0.60 -14.71 18.66
CA ASP A 262 -0.46 -14.23 19.57
C ASP A 262 -1.38 -13.20 18.87
N HIS A 263 -0.79 -12.31 18.07
CA HIS A 263 -1.55 -11.35 17.28
C HIS A 263 -2.46 -12.04 16.26
N MET A 264 -1.92 -12.97 15.46
CA MET A 264 -2.72 -13.72 14.48
C MET A 264 -3.85 -14.53 15.12
N GLN A 265 -3.61 -15.11 16.31
CA GLN A 265 -4.64 -15.82 17.07
C GLN A 265 -5.78 -14.90 17.49
N THR A 266 -5.44 -13.67 17.94
CA THR A 266 -6.44 -12.65 18.27
C THR A 266 -7.29 -12.30 17.05
N LEU A 267 -6.66 -12.12 15.88
CA LEU A 267 -7.39 -11.82 14.64
C LEU A 267 -8.36 -12.93 14.23
N LEU A 268 -7.96 -14.19 14.35
CA LEU A 268 -8.81 -15.34 13.98
C LEU A 268 -9.99 -15.54 14.95
N HIS A 269 -9.84 -15.10 16.20
CA HIS A 269 -10.95 -15.10 17.15
C HIS A 269 -11.99 -14.02 16.83
N ASP A 270 -11.54 -12.82 16.44
CA ASP A 270 -12.40 -11.66 16.30
C ASP A 270 -13.01 -11.50 14.88
N PHE A 271 -12.43 -12.14 13.87
CA PHE A 271 -12.78 -11.96 12.45
C PHE A 271 -13.05 -13.29 11.74
N SER A 272 -13.72 -13.22 10.58
CA SER A 272 -14.11 -14.39 9.79
C SER A 272 -12.93 -15.14 9.17
N GLY A 273 -11.71 -14.59 9.24
CA GLY A 273 -10.50 -15.21 8.74
C GLY A 273 -9.37 -14.22 8.51
N VAL A 274 -8.16 -14.77 8.38
CA VAL A 274 -6.93 -14.02 8.08
C VAL A 274 -6.39 -14.46 6.72
N ILE A 275 -6.07 -13.48 5.89
CA ILE A 275 -5.44 -13.65 4.58
C ILE A 275 -3.96 -13.30 4.73
N VAL A 276 -3.10 -14.18 4.21
CA VAL A 276 -1.65 -13.96 4.13
C VAL A 276 -1.19 -13.93 2.67
N PRO A 277 -0.15 -13.15 2.34
CA PRO A 277 0.32 -13.02 0.97
C PRO A 277 1.05 -14.27 0.46
N ASP A 278 1.41 -15.22 1.33
CA ASP A 278 2.31 -16.32 0.97
C ASP A 278 1.87 -17.66 1.59
N ALA A 279 1.89 -18.72 0.78
CA ALA A 279 1.52 -20.07 1.19
C ALA A 279 2.47 -20.71 2.22
N VAL A 280 3.75 -20.30 2.26
CA VAL A 280 4.73 -20.72 3.26
C VAL A 280 4.27 -20.29 4.65
N ILE A 281 3.72 -19.07 4.77
CA ILE A 281 3.17 -18.55 6.03
C ILE A 281 2.00 -19.42 6.48
N ALA A 282 1.04 -19.65 5.59
CA ALA A 282 -0.11 -20.49 5.88
C ALA A 282 0.28 -21.91 6.29
N THR A 283 1.26 -22.51 5.62
CA THR A 283 1.77 -23.86 5.94
C THR A 283 2.41 -23.91 7.32
N ARG A 284 3.20 -22.89 7.68
CA ARG A 284 3.85 -22.81 9.00
C ARG A 284 2.84 -22.62 10.13
N TRP A 285 1.85 -21.77 9.90
CA TRP A 285 0.74 -21.59 10.84
C TRP A 285 0.03 -22.92 11.07
N ALA A 286 -0.39 -23.59 9.99
CA ALA A 286 -1.05 -24.89 10.07
C ALA A 286 -0.21 -25.95 10.80
N ALA A 287 1.11 -25.98 10.56
CA ALA A 287 2.00 -26.90 11.26
C ALA A 287 2.11 -26.60 12.78
N ARG A 288 1.95 -25.33 13.18
CA ARG A 288 2.04 -24.90 14.59
C ARG A 288 0.72 -25.03 15.34
N THR A 289 -0.40 -24.68 14.71
CA THR A 289 -1.70 -24.53 15.38
C THR A 289 -2.74 -25.57 14.95
N GLY A 290 -2.55 -26.19 13.78
CA GLY A 290 -3.55 -27.05 13.14
C GLY A 290 -4.61 -26.29 12.33
N GLU A 291 -4.63 -24.96 12.38
CA GLU A 291 -5.60 -24.12 11.67
C GLU A 291 -5.10 -23.71 10.28
N GLN A 292 -6.00 -23.51 9.32
CA GLN A 292 -5.64 -23.08 7.96
C GLN A 292 -5.89 -21.59 7.77
N LEU A 293 -4.91 -20.88 7.21
CA LEU A 293 -5.05 -19.48 6.80
C LEU A 293 -5.48 -19.39 5.33
N MET A 294 -6.15 -18.31 4.97
CA MET A 294 -6.43 -17.99 3.58
C MET A 294 -5.17 -17.43 2.93
N VAL A 295 -4.93 -17.78 1.67
CA VAL A 295 -3.80 -17.27 0.90
C VAL A 295 -4.34 -16.52 -0.31
N ALA A 296 -4.03 -15.23 -0.38
CA ALA A 296 -4.25 -14.44 -1.58
C ALA A 296 -3.17 -13.37 -1.68
N GLN A 297 -2.68 -13.16 -2.89
CA GLN A 297 -1.61 -12.20 -3.15
C GLN A 297 -2.19 -10.86 -3.59
N PHE A 298 -1.51 -9.75 -3.33
CA PHE A 298 -1.78 -8.53 -4.08
C PHE A 298 -1.13 -8.60 -5.47
N PRO A 299 -1.59 -7.79 -6.44
CA PRO A 299 -0.94 -7.69 -7.72
C PRO A 299 0.54 -7.34 -7.52
N TYR A 300 1.41 -8.13 -8.11
CA TYR A 300 2.77 -7.73 -8.33
C TYR A 300 2.80 -6.96 -9.64
N HIS A 301 3.47 -5.80 -9.69
CA HIS A 301 3.77 -5.11 -10.95
C HIS A 301 4.84 -5.87 -11.76
N ALA A 302 4.63 -7.18 -11.94
CA ALA A 302 5.47 -8.04 -12.72
C ALA A 302 5.13 -7.87 -14.21
N GLU A 303 6.16 -7.92 -15.04
CA GLU A 303 6.02 -7.88 -16.49
C GLU A 303 5.75 -9.28 -17.03
N PHE A 304 4.64 -9.42 -17.73
CA PHE A 304 4.30 -10.63 -18.47
C PHE A 304 4.48 -10.39 -19.99
N PRO A 305 4.97 -11.39 -20.73
CA PRO A 305 5.17 -11.28 -22.16
C PRO A 305 3.82 -11.20 -22.89
N THR A 306 3.69 -10.26 -23.82
CA THR A 306 2.49 -10.07 -24.66
C THR A 306 2.56 -10.82 -25.99
N GLY A 307 3.67 -11.51 -26.27
CA GLY A 307 3.91 -12.23 -27.52
C GLY A 307 4.81 -13.45 -27.32
N GLU A 308 5.24 -14.06 -28.43
CA GLU A 308 6.07 -15.26 -28.38
C GLU A 308 7.42 -14.98 -27.70
N ILE A 309 7.77 -15.84 -26.75
CA ILE A 309 9.00 -15.74 -25.96
C ILE A 309 10.10 -16.54 -26.67
N PRO A 310 11.24 -15.93 -27.04
CA PRO A 310 12.36 -16.66 -27.61
C PRO A 310 12.85 -17.76 -26.66
N PRO A 311 13.00 -19.02 -27.14
CA PRO A 311 13.54 -20.09 -26.33
C PRO A 311 14.90 -19.74 -25.72
N LEU A 312 15.14 -20.09 -24.45
CA LEU A 312 16.40 -19.79 -23.76
C LEU A 312 17.63 -20.31 -24.53
N VAL A 313 17.49 -21.47 -25.18
CA VAL A 313 18.55 -22.08 -26.01
C VAL A 313 18.88 -21.30 -27.30
N LYS A 314 17.98 -20.41 -27.75
CA LYS A 314 18.19 -19.53 -28.90
C LYS A 314 18.68 -18.14 -28.49
N ARG A 315 18.65 -17.80 -27.21
CA ARG A 315 19.21 -16.55 -26.68
C ARG A 315 20.74 -16.61 -26.67
N PRO A 316 21.43 -15.46 -26.68
CA PRO A 316 22.89 -15.44 -26.59
C PRO A 316 23.37 -16.24 -25.37
N HIS A 317 24.35 -17.13 -25.56
CA HIS A 317 24.86 -17.97 -24.49
C HIS A 317 25.58 -17.14 -23.42
N GLY A 318 25.37 -17.47 -22.14
CA GLY A 318 26.08 -16.85 -21.03
C GLY A 318 25.57 -15.45 -20.69
N THR A 319 24.30 -15.13 -20.93
CA THR A 319 23.70 -13.85 -20.53
C THR A 319 22.97 -13.96 -19.19
N VAL A 320 23.39 -13.17 -18.21
CA VAL A 320 22.86 -13.12 -16.84
C VAL A 320 22.26 -11.75 -16.58
N LEU A 321 21.04 -11.71 -16.06
CA LEU A 321 20.31 -10.52 -15.65
C LEU A 321 20.25 -10.46 -14.12
N ALA A 322 20.38 -9.27 -13.54
CA ALA A 322 20.14 -9.03 -12.13
C ALA A 322 19.30 -7.77 -11.94
N TYR A 323 18.47 -7.75 -10.90
CA TYR A 323 17.85 -6.53 -10.38
C TYR A 323 18.61 -6.09 -9.14
N LEU A 324 18.86 -4.78 -9.04
CA LEU A 324 19.42 -4.14 -7.87
C LEU A 324 18.56 -2.92 -7.54
N GLY A 325 17.91 -2.95 -6.37
CA GLY A 325 17.12 -1.83 -5.86
C GLY A 325 17.99 -0.70 -5.32
N GLU A 326 17.56 -0.10 -4.21
CA GLU A 326 18.41 0.81 -3.44
C GLU A 326 19.58 0.02 -2.83
N ASP A 327 20.81 0.47 -3.09
CA ASP A 327 22.06 -0.16 -2.62
C ASP A 327 23.03 0.93 -2.17
N ASP A 328 22.61 1.73 -1.19
CA ASP A 328 23.35 2.92 -0.70
C ASP A 328 24.79 2.60 -0.29
N GLN A 329 25.03 1.38 0.17
CA GLN A 329 26.35 0.91 0.63
C GLN A 329 27.11 0.11 -0.45
N GLY A 330 26.53 -0.06 -1.64
CA GLY A 330 27.12 -0.82 -2.75
C GLY A 330 27.37 -2.30 -2.44
N ALA A 331 26.69 -2.85 -1.44
CA ALA A 331 26.92 -4.21 -0.95
C ALA A 331 26.44 -5.25 -1.96
N GLY A 332 25.23 -5.05 -2.50
CA GLY A 332 24.67 -5.92 -3.53
C GLY A 332 25.48 -5.88 -4.82
N LEU A 333 25.86 -4.67 -5.26
CA LEU A 333 26.71 -4.46 -6.44
C LEU A 333 28.06 -5.18 -6.28
N ARG A 334 28.71 -5.07 -5.12
CA ARG A 334 29.98 -5.75 -4.85
C ARG A 334 29.85 -7.28 -4.92
N VAL A 335 28.76 -7.85 -4.40
CA VAL A 335 28.51 -9.30 -4.51
C VAL A 335 28.34 -9.71 -5.97
N LEU A 336 27.55 -8.96 -6.75
CA LEU A 336 27.36 -9.21 -8.20
C LEU A 336 28.68 -9.11 -8.98
N MET A 337 29.53 -8.12 -8.68
CA MET A 337 30.84 -7.97 -9.33
C MET A 337 31.80 -9.11 -8.99
N ASN A 338 31.80 -9.57 -7.73
CA ASN A 338 32.62 -10.71 -7.30
C ASN A 338 32.16 -12.03 -7.94
N LEU A 339 30.86 -12.26 -7.98
CA LEU A 339 30.23 -13.37 -8.71
C LEU A 339 30.69 -13.35 -10.17
N PHE A 340 30.55 -12.20 -10.83
CA PHE A 340 30.83 -12.08 -12.25
C PHE A 340 32.31 -12.23 -12.59
N THR A 341 33.21 -11.74 -11.73
CA THR A 341 34.65 -11.96 -11.85
C THR A 341 34.98 -13.45 -11.86
N THR A 342 34.32 -14.22 -10.99
CA THR A 342 34.50 -15.68 -10.91
C THR A 342 33.93 -16.38 -12.15
N LEU A 343 32.74 -15.97 -12.60
CA LEU A 343 32.09 -16.53 -13.79
C LEU A 343 32.90 -16.29 -15.07
N ARG A 344 33.47 -15.10 -15.27
CA ARG A 344 34.28 -14.78 -16.46
C ARG A 344 35.50 -15.69 -16.64
N GLN A 345 36.05 -16.23 -15.54
CA GLN A 345 37.16 -17.17 -15.59
C GLN A 345 36.74 -18.56 -16.09
N GLN A 346 35.45 -18.89 -15.99
CA GLN A 346 34.96 -20.26 -16.19
C GLN A 346 33.94 -20.38 -17.34
N VAL A 347 33.31 -19.28 -17.76
CA VAL A 347 32.34 -19.24 -18.85
C VAL A 347 32.79 -18.20 -19.88
N ALA A 348 33.30 -18.67 -21.01
CA ALA A 348 33.78 -17.80 -22.09
C ALA A 348 32.64 -16.94 -22.65
N GLY A 349 32.88 -15.64 -22.78
CA GLY A 349 31.91 -14.70 -23.38
C GLY A 349 30.70 -14.35 -22.50
N ILE A 350 30.71 -14.71 -21.22
CA ILE A 350 29.62 -14.39 -20.29
C ILE A 350 29.38 -12.89 -20.18
N ARG A 351 28.10 -12.48 -20.10
CA ARG A 351 27.64 -11.10 -19.96
C ARG A 351 26.72 -10.97 -18.75
N LEU A 352 26.88 -9.89 -18.00
CA LEU A 352 26.03 -9.50 -16.90
C LEU A 352 25.31 -8.21 -17.24
N THR A 353 23.99 -8.21 -17.12
CA THR A 353 23.13 -7.05 -17.23
C THR A 353 22.52 -6.76 -15.86
N ILE A 354 22.66 -5.55 -15.35
CA ILE A 354 22.12 -5.12 -14.06
C ILE A 354 21.08 -4.03 -14.31
N TYR A 355 19.85 -4.26 -13.87
CA TYR A 355 18.82 -3.23 -13.84
C TYR A 355 18.81 -2.54 -12.47
N GLN A 356 19.09 -1.24 -12.47
CA GLN A 356 19.12 -0.39 -11.29
C GLN A 356 18.45 0.96 -11.60
N PRO A 357 17.14 1.12 -11.32
CA PRO A 357 16.39 2.32 -11.72
C PRO A 357 16.90 3.60 -11.04
N HIS A 358 17.46 3.51 -9.82
CA HIS A 358 17.91 4.66 -9.03
C HIS A 358 19.38 5.06 -9.25
N LEU A 359 20.07 4.43 -10.21
CA LEU A 359 21.50 4.69 -10.47
C LEU A 359 21.80 6.16 -10.82
N ALA A 360 20.82 6.90 -11.37
CA ALA A 360 20.99 8.31 -11.72
C ALA A 360 21.05 9.25 -10.50
N SER A 361 20.64 8.78 -9.31
CA SER A 361 20.52 9.56 -8.08
C SER A 361 21.59 9.21 -7.02
N THR A 362 22.32 8.11 -7.19
CA THR A 362 23.41 7.70 -6.30
C THR A 362 24.75 8.17 -6.91
N PRO A 363 25.62 8.88 -6.18
CA PRO A 363 26.99 9.09 -6.63
C PRO A 363 27.70 7.73 -6.62
N VAL A 364 27.71 7.07 -7.76
CA VAL A 364 28.47 5.83 -7.96
C VAL A 364 29.94 6.17 -7.80
N VAL A 365 30.62 5.46 -6.88
CA VAL A 365 32.06 5.25 -6.97
C VAL A 365 32.31 4.50 -8.27
N THR A 366 32.48 5.24 -9.35
CA THR A 366 32.87 4.71 -10.64
C THR A 366 34.36 4.39 -10.56
N PRO A 367 34.81 3.15 -10.83
CA PRO A 367 35.78 3.02 -11.90
C PRO A 367 35.05 3.49 -13.16
N ALA A 368 35.48 4.63 -13.68
CA ALA A 368 34.89 5.37 -14.78
C ALA A 368 34.28 4.51 -15.90
N ASN A 369 33.11 4.92 -16.39
CA ASN A 369 32.66 4.80 -17.78
C ASN A 369 33.39 3.78 -18.65
N GLU A 370 33.17 2.50 -18.42
CA GLU A 370 33.54 1.50 -19.40
C GLU A 370 32.32 0.64 -19.74
N GLN A 371 31.95 0.71 -21.02
CA GLN A 371 31.59 -0.51 -21.72
C GLN A 371 32.78 -1.51 -21.61
N VAL A 372 32.98 -2.17 -20.45
CA VAL A 372 33.98 -3.25 -20.32
C VAL A 372 33.40 -4.54 -20.89
N GLY A 373 33.05 -4.54 -22.17
CA GLY A 373 32.73 -5.69 -23.02
C GLY A 373 31.68 -6.73 -22.58
N SER A 374 31.21 -6.73 -21.33
CA SER A 374 30.37 -7.78 -20.76
C SER A 374 29.65 -7.43 -19.44
N VAL A 375 29.78 -6.24 -18.86
CA VAL A 375 28.79 -5.74 -17.87
C VAL A 375 28.00 -4.59 -18.49
N GLN A 376 26.67 -4.60 -18.33
CA GLN A 376 25.76 -3.55 -18.79
C GLN A 376 24.84 -3.10 -17.67
N PHE A 377 24.69 -1.79 -17.49
CA PHE A 377 23.71 -1.20 -16.56
C PHE A 377 22.50 -0.69 -17.32
N LEU A 378 21.31 -0.95 -16.79
CA LEU A 378 20.02 -0.50 -17.31
C LEU A 378 19.32 0.34 -16.24
N THR A 379 18.66 1.41 -16.65
CA THR A 379 17.95 2.32 -15.73
C THR A 379 16.50 2.54 -16.14
N ALA A 380 16.16 2.34 -17.42
CA ALA A 380 14.81 2.55 -17.93
C ALA A 380 13.96 1.26 -17.91
N PRO A 381 12.66 1.32 -17.56
CA PRO A 381 11.76 0.16 -17.61
C PRO A 381 11.72 -0.55 -18.97
N GLN A 382 11.75 0.19 -20.09
CA GLN A 382 11.75 -0.44 -21.42
C GLN A 382 13.02 -1.28 -21.67
N GLN A 383 14.15 -0.89 -21.07
CA GLN A 383 15.38 -1.67 -21.16
C GLN A 383 15.29 -2.95 -20.34
N TRP A 384 14.66 -2.88 -19.16
CA TRP A 384 14.38 -4.07 -18.33
C TRP A 384 13.53 -5.09 -19.10
N GLN A 385 12.44 -4.65 -19.74
CA GLN A 385 11.60 -5.51 -20.57
C GLN A 385 12.38 -6.17 -21.72
N ALA A 386 13.24 -5.39 -22.40
CA ALA A 386 14.11 -5.93 -23.44
C ALA A 386 15.13 -6.94 -22.89
N ALA A 387 15.68 -6.70 -21.70
CA ALA A 387 16.63 -7.59 -21.04
C ALA A 387 16.01 -8.94 -20.67
N LEU A 388 14.74 -8.95 -20.25
CA LEU A 388 13.98 -10.17 -19.97
C LEU A 388 13.84 -11.08 -21.20
N THR A 389 13.78 -10.53 -22.41
CA THR A 389 13.70 -11.34 -23.65
C THR A 389 15.04 -11.90 -24.12
N THR A 390 16.14 -11.29 -23.69
CA THR A 390 17.48 -11.57 -24.24
C THR A 390 18.37 -12.37 -23.30
N ASN A 391 18.14 -12.31 -21.98
CA ASN A 391 18.96 -13.00 -20.99
C ASN A 391 18.51 -14.45 -20.76
N GLN A 392 19.43 -15.29 -20.27
CA GLN A 392 19.16 -16.71 -20.01
C GLN A 392 18.83 -17.00 -18.54
N ILE A 393 19.48 -16.26 -17.64
CA ILE A 393 19.43 -16.49 -16.20
C ILE A 393 19.15 -15.17 -15.51
N PHE A 394 18.30 -15.18 -14.50
CA PHE A 394 18.12 -14.10 -13.53
C PHE A 394 18.81 -14.45 -12.21
N VAL A 395 19.51 -13.47 -11.65
CA VAL A 395 20.25 -13.59 -10.40
C VAL A 395 19.73 -12.54 -9.41
N THR A 396 19.55 -12.97 -8.16
CA THR A 396 19.36 -12.05 -7.04
C THR A 396 20.34 -12.35 -5.90
N VAL A 397 20.83 -11.29 -5.28
CA VAL A 397 21.68 -11.31 -4.08
C VAL A 397 21.04 -10.54 -2.92
N ASP A 398 19.79 -10.09 -3.12
CA ASP A 398 19.01 -9.41 -2.10
C ASP A 398 18.52 -10.45 -1.08
N PRO A 399 18.69 -10.23 0.23
CA PRO A 399 18.11 -11.07 1.26
C PRO A 399 16.58 -11.26 1.10
N TYR A 400 15.86 -10.22 0.66
CA TYR A 400 14.41 -10.22 0.45
C TYR A 400 14.07 -9.61 -0.92
N PRO A 401 14.29 -10.36 -2.01
CA PRO A 401 14.13 -9.82 -3.35
C PRO A 401 12.69 -9.40 -3.62
N ALA A 402 12.54 -8.26 -4.30
CA ALA A 402 11.24 -7.78 -4.76
C ALA A 402 10.56 -8.82 -5.68
N PRO A 403 9.42 -9.42 -5.26
CA PRO A 403 8.80 -10.53 -5.99
C PRO A 403 8.44 -10.23 -7.44
N ALA A 404 8.06 -8.98 -7.74
CA ALA A 404 7.69 -8.55 -9.08
C ALA A 404 8.79 -8.83 -10.13
N PHE A 405 10.06 -8.60 -9.80
CA PHE A 405 11.17 -8.85 -10.72
C PHE A 405 11.45 -10.34 -10.91
N MET A 406 11.29 -11.14 -9.84
CA MET A 406 11.40 -12.59 -9.94
C MET A 406 10.28 -13.19 -10.79
N ILE A 407 9.04 -12.76 -10.55
CA ILE A 407 7.87 -13.20 -11.33
C ILE A 407 8.04 -12.80 -12.81
N SER A 408 8.53 -11.60 -13.09
CA SER A 408 8.83 -11.17 -14.46
C SER A 408 9.88 -12.07 -15.11
N ALA A 409 10.98 -12.36 -14.42
CA ALA A 409 12.01 -13.28 -14.91
C ALA A 409 11.44 -14.69 -15.18
N LEU A 410 10.58 -15.20 -14.30
CA LEU A 410 9.89 -16.47 -14.49
C LEU A 410 8.95 -16.46 -15.70
N ALA A 411 8.18 -15.39 -15.89
CA ALA A 411 7.24 -15.23 -16.99
C ALA A 411 7.94 -15.25 -18.36
N TYR A 412 9.12 -14.63 -18.44
CA TYR A 412 10.00 -14.70 -19.61
C TYR A 412 10.85 -15.98 -19.67
N GLY A 413 10.66 -16.89 -18.72
CA GLY A 413 11.23 -18.23 -18.71
C GLY A 413 12.70 -18.30 -18.31
N LEU A 414 13.24 -17.31 -17.61
CA LEU A 414 14.65 -17.32 -17.18
C LEU A 414 14.87 -18.40 -16.11
N GLY A 415 16.06 -19.00 -16.11
CA GLY A 415 16.53 -19.76 -14.94
C GLY A 415 16.85 -18.81 -13.79
N ILE A 416 16.63 -19.21 -12.55
CA ILE A 416 16.74 -18.33 -11.38
C ILE A 416 17.84 -18.82 -10.43
N VAL A 417 18.76 -17.94 -10.03
CA VAL A 417 19.74 -18.24 -8.97
C VAL A 417 19.67 -17.17 -7.90
N ALA A 418 19.37 -17.57 -6.67
CA ALA A 418 19.25 -16.65 -5.53
C ALA A 418 20.34 -16.94 -4.49
N ALA A 419 21.04 -15.90 -4.04
CA ALA A 419 21.97 -15.96 -2.93
C ALA A 419 21.37 -15.22 -1.73
N THR A 420 20.82 -15.97 -0.77
CA THR A 420 20.14 -15.41 0.40
C THR A 420 20.19 -16.37 1.59
N ASP A 421 20.27 -15.82 2.80
CA ASP A 421 20.10 -16.57 4.05
C ASP A 421 18.62 -16.69 4.47
N HIS A 422 17.70 -16.17 3.63
CA HIS A 422 16.26 -16.27 3.79
C HIS A 422 15.64 -17.07 2.63
N PRO A 423 15.90 -18.38 2.53
CA PRO A 423 15.45 -19.19 1.40
C PRO A 423 13.93 -19.19 1.22
N ASP A 424 13.16 -19.00 2.29
CA ASP A 424 11.70 -18.96 2.23
C ASP A 424 11.17 -17.81 1.38
N ALA A 425 11.89 -16.69 1.30
CA ALA A 425 11.48 -15.55 0.47
C ALA A 425 11.59 -15.83 -1.03
N VAL A 426 12.34 -16.89 -1.42
CA VAL A 426 12.62 -17.21 -2.82
C VAL A 426 12.16 -18.61 -3.24
N ASN A 427 11.93 -19.51 -2.29
CA ASN A 427 11.46 -20.88 -2.52
C ASN A 427 10.14 -20.98 -3.32
N PRO A 428 9.17 -20.07 -3.19
CA PRO A 428 7.99 -20.07 -4.05
C PRO A 428 8.32 -20.00 -5.55
N PHE A 429 9.43 -19.36 -5.91
CA PHE A 429 9.85 -19.09 -7.28
C PHE A 429 10.85 -20.12 -7.85
N ILE A 430 11.47 -20.93 -7.00
CA ILE A 430 12.62 -21.77 -7.37
C ILE A 430 12.33 -23.24 -7.04
N ARG A 431 12.56 -24.11 -8.03
CA ARG A 431 12.54 -25.57 -7.92
C ARG A 431 13.95 -26.08 -8.22
N ARG A 432 14.60 -26.61 -7.17
CA ARG A 432 16.00 -27.03 -7.23
C ARG A 432 16.22 -28.08 -8.32
N GLY A 433 17.16 -27.82 -9.22
CA GLY A 433 17.53 -28.74 -10.30
C GLY A 433 16.58 -28.70 -11.50
N GLU A 434 15.54 -27.87 -11.45
CA GLU A 434 14.65 -27.63 -12.59
C GLU A 434 14.90 -26.24 -13.18
N ASN A 435 14.36 -25.19 -12.54
CA ASN A 435 14.52 -23.82 -13.00
C ASN A 435 15.60 -23.04 -12.29
N GLY A 436 16.19 -23.58 -11.22
CA GLY A 436 17.15 -22.79 -10.46
C GLY A 436 17.70 -23.43 -9.21
N THR A 437 18.41 -22.62 -8.43
CA THR A 437 19.02 -23.01 -7.16
C THR A 437 19.04 -21.82 -6.19
N VAL A 438 18.76 -22.09 -4.92
CA VAL A 438 19.00 -21.18 -3.80
C VAL A 438 20.32 -21.57 -3.12
N VAL A 439 21.19 -20.60 -2.89
CA VAL A 439 22.44 -20.76 -2.13
C VAL A 439 22.48 -19.77 -0.97
N ALA A 440 23.21 -20.10 0.09
CA ALA A 440 23.40 -19.18 1.21
C ALA A 440 24.20 -17.93 0.78
N ALA A 441 23.97 -16.81 1.47
CA ALA A 441 24.64 -15.55 1.16
C ALA A 441 26.17 -15.69 1.29
N GLY A 442 26.91 -15.02 0.42
CA GLY A 442 28.38 -15.07 0.39
C GLY A 442 28.99 -16.35 -0.22
N GLN A 443 28.21 -17.37 -0.58
CA GLN A 443 28.72 -18.59 -1.22
C GLN A 443 28.91 -18.46 -2.74
N ASN A 444 29.77 -17.51 -3.16
CA ASN A 444 30.00 -17.15 -4.56
C ASN A 444 30.39 -18.35 -5.45
N THR A 445 31.16 -19.31 -4.93
CA THR A 445 31.56 -20.51 -5.67
C THR A 445 30.37 -21.41 -5.98
N LEU A 446 29.45 -21.60 -5.03
CA LEU A 446 28.23 -22.40 -5.27
C LEU A 446 27.28 -21.67 -6.21
N MET A 447 27.18 -20.35 -6.08
CA MET A 447 26.38 -19.52 -6.98
C MET A 447 26.89 -19.61 -8.42
N THR A 448 28.20 -19.51 -8.61
CA THR A 448 28.87 -19.66 -9.91
C THR A 448 28.56 -21.04 -10.51
N ARG A 449 28.69 -22.09 -9.71
CA ARG A 449 28.38 -23.47 -10.14
C ARG A 449 26.92 -23.64 -10.53
N ALA A 450 25.98 -23.08 -9.78
CA ALA A 450 24.56 -23.13 -10.11
C ALA A 450 24.24 -22.46 -11.45
N ILE A 451 24.88 -21.32 -11.74
CA ILE A 451 24.74 -20.64 -13.04
C ILE A 451 25.33 -21.51 -14.16
N GLN A 452 26.48 -22.13 -13.93
CA GLN A 452 27.09 -23.04 -14.90
C GLN A 452 26.22 -24.26 -15.20
N ASP A 453 25.67 -24.91 -14.17
CA ASP A 453 24.84 -26.10 -14.33
C ASP A 453 23.60 -25.80 -15.21
N LEU A 454 23.03 -24.60 -15.09
CA LEU A 454 21.97 -24.11 -15.97
C LEU A 454 22.47 -23.86 -17.41
N LEU A 455 23.64 -23.24 -17.58
CA LEU A 455 24.22 -22.91 -18.89
C LEU A 455 24.86 -24.12 -19.61
N HIS A 456 25.12 -25.22 -18.90
CA HIS A 456 25.94 -26.31 -19.42
C HIS A 456 25.25 -27.11 -20.54
N HIS A 457 23.94 -27.29 -20.45
CA HIS A 457 23.19 -28.11 -21.39
C HIS A 457 21.92 -27.43 -21.88
N LYS A 458 21.64 -27.58 -23.18
CA LYS A 458 20.35 -27.15 -23.79
C LYS A 458 19.15 -27.76 -23.07
N LYS A 459 19.30 -28.98 -22.56
CA LYS A 459 18.26 -29.65 -21.76
C LYS A 459 17.97 -28.89 -20.47
N SER A 460 18.99 -28.46 -19.73
CA SER A 460 18.82 -27.66 -18.51
C SER A 460 18.08 -26.36 -18.80
N LEU A 461 18.47 -25.63 -19.85
CA LEU A 461 17.79 -24.39 -20.26
C LEU A 461 16.32 -24.63 -20.68
N ASN A 462 16.04 -25.70 -21.43
CA ASN A 462 14.66 -26.02 -21.82
C ASN A 462 13.80 -26.40 -20.60
N THR A 463 14.34 -27.21 -19.68
CA THR A 463 13.67 -27.54 -18.42
C THR A 463 13.40 -26.28 -17.60
N ALA A 464 14.43 -25.44 -17.44
CA ALA A 464 14.31 -24.20 -16.69
C ALA A 464 13.25 -23.28 -17.27
N GLN A 465 13.23 -23.10 -18.60
CA GLN A 465 12.22 -22.30 -19.27
C GLN A 465 10.81 -22.80 -18.99
N LYS A 466 10.58 -24.11 -19.19
CA LYS A 466 9.25 -24.72 -18.98
C LYS A 466 8.80 -24.60 -17.53
N THR A 467 9.68 -24.95 -16.58
CA THR A 467 9.36 -24.88 -15.15
C THR A 467 9.13 -23.44 -14.71
N SER A 468 9.97 -22.49 -15.12
CA SER A 468 9.80 -21.05 -14.81
C SER A 468 8.47 -20.51 -15.32
N GLN A 469 8.13 -20.79 -16.58
CA GLN A 469 6.85 -20.36 -17.16
C GLN A 469 5.66 -21.01 -16.46
N THR A 470 5.78 -22.27 -16.04
CA THR A 470 4.74 -22.98 -15.27
C THR A 470 4.53 -22.33 -13.90
N ILE A 471 5.61 -21.98 -13.20
CA ILE A 471 5.52 -21.26 -11.91
C ILE A 471 4.90 -19.88 -12.12
N ALA A 472 5.30 -19.14 -13.17
CA ALA A 472 4.77 -17.83 -13.47
C ALA A 472 3.24 -17.81 -13.69
N GLN A 473 2.64 -18.92 -14.17
CA GLN A 473 1.19 -19.03 -14.33
C GLN A 473 0.42 -18.88 -13.02
N GLN A 474 1.06 -19.09 -11.87
CA GLN A 474 0.44 -18.90 -10.54
C GLN A 474 0.29 -17.43 -10.17
N TYR A 475 0.95 -16.53 -10.90
CA TYR A 475 1.04 -15.09 -10.60
C TYR A 475 0.45 -14.21 -11.71
N THR A 476 -0.22 -14.81 -12.71
CA THR A 476 -0.92 -14.05 -13.77
C THR A 476 -2.12 -13.30 -13.20
N GLU A 477 -2.61 -12.28 -13.92
CA GLU A 477 -3.87 -11.60 -13.56
C GLU A 477 -5.01 -12.61 -13.38
N ASP A 478 -5.15 -13.61 -14.27
CA ASP A 478 -6.14 -14.69 -14.14
C ASP A 478 -6.01 -15.46 -12.81
N ALA A 479 -4.78 -15.83 -12.43
CA ALA A 479 -4.55 -16.61 -11.21
C ALA A 479 -4.84 -15.77 -9.96
N LEU A 480 -4.40 -14.52 -9.97
CA LEU A 480 -4.69 -13.53 -8.93
C LEU A 480 -6.19 -13.34 -8.76
N VAL A 481 -6.92 -13.08 -9.86
CA VAL A 481 -8.37 -12.89 -9.86
C VAL A 481 -9.08 -14.11 -9.30
N ARG A 482 -8.68 -15.33 -9.69
CA ARG A 482 -9.25 -16.56 -9.13
C ARG A 482 -9.05 -16.65 -7.61
N GLN A 483 -7.87 -16.30 -7.09
CA GLN A 483 -7.63 -16.29 -5.63
C GLN A 483 -8.62 -15.36 -4.92
N TRP A 484 -8.82 -14.14 -5.43
CA TRP A 484 -9.69 -13.15 -4.81
C TRP A 484 -11.19 -13.41 -5.01
N GLN A 485 -11.60 -13.95 -6.15
CA GLN A 485 -12.99 -14.38 -6.39
C GLN A 485 -13.40 -15.46 -5.40
N ASN A 486 -12.51 -16.42 -5.09
CA ASN A 486 -12.76 -17.46 -4.09
C ASN A 486 -12.93 -16.89 -2.66
N LEU A 487 -12.37 -15.71 -2.37
CA LEU A 487 -12.60 -15.01 -1.10
C LEU A 487 -13.93 -14.25 -1.07
N GLY A 488 -14.37 -13.76 -2.24
CA GLY A 488 -15.62 -13.02 -2.41
C GLY A 488 -16.88 -13.89 -2.43
N GLY A 489 -16.76 -15.20 -2.69
CA GLY A 489 -17.85 -16.17 -2.71
C GLY A 489 -17.83 -17.10 -1.49
N GLY A 490 -18.92 -17.14 -0.74
CA GLY A 490 -19.39 -18.38 -0.11
C GLY A 490 -20.42 -18.99 -1.07
N ASP A 491 -20.25 -20.27 -1.40
CA ASP A 491 -21.20 -21.14 -2.12
C ASP A 491 -21.84 -20.61 -3.41
N GLN A 492 -21.14 -20.78 -4.54
CA GLN A 492 -21.76 -20.89 -5.86
C GLN A 492 -21.39 -22.18 -6.63
N ASN A 493 -20.94 -23.23 -5.92
CA ASN A 493 -20.54 -24.49 -6.54
C ASN A 493 -21.30 -25.74 -6.02
N GLU A 494 -22.50 -25.60 -5.45
CA GLU A 494 -23.33 -26.78 -5.11
C GLU A 494 -24.51 -27.06 -6.06
N ASP A 495 -24.85 -26.19 -7.02
CA ASP A 495 -26.02 -26.39 -7.90
C ASP A 495 -25.68 -26.58 -9.39
N GLN A 496 -24.63 -27.35 -9.71
CA GLN A 496 -24.42 -27.91 -11.05
C GLN A 496 -23.91 -29.35 -11.02
N GLU A 497 -24.55 -30.23 -10.26
CA GLU A 497 -24.55 -31.67 -10.51
C GLU A 497 -25.78 -32.30 -9.82
N SER A 498 -26.94 -32.21 -10.48
CA SER A 498 -28.13 -33.02 -10.19
C SER A 498 -28.87 -33.39 -11.46
#